data_AF-A0A9W6I4C6-F1
#
_entry.id   AF-A0A9W6I4C6-F1
#
_cell.length_a   1.000
_cell.length_b   1.000
_cell.length_c   1.000
_cell.angle_alpha   90.00
_cell.angle_beta   90.00
_cell.angle_gamma   90.00
#
_symmetry.space_group_name_H-M   'P 1'
#
loop_
_entity.id
_entity.type
_entity.pdbx_description
1 polymer ?
#
loop_
_entity_poly.entity_id
_entity_poly.type
_entity_poly.pdbx_seq_one_letter_code
_entity_poly.pdbx_strand_id
1 'polypeptide(L)'
;MTGRAAVGRVLREAAVHYTDPAHPPGCLIVSAAVNCGLESAEVEEAMRALRQATKAGIGARIAEDVAAGLRPEDTDVDSMAAFYAAAIQGMSVQARDGATREQLERVADLAMLAWPEGQCPLAEASSSG
;
A
#
# COMPACT_ATOMS: atom_id res chain seq x y z
N MET A 1 3.06 -1.49 -16.60
CA MET A 1 3.51 -0.90 -15.31
C MET A 1 3.75 -2.06 -14.36
N THR A 2 4.85 -2.10 -13.61
CA THR A 2 5.11 -3.17 -12.61
C THR A 2 4.31 -2.96 -11.34
N GLY A 3 4.12 -4.02 -10.55
CA GLY A 3 3.52 -3.94 -9.23
C GLY A 3 4.29 -3.06 -8.27
N ARG A 4 5.63 -3.12 -8.31
CA ARG A 4 6.48 -2.20 -7.53
C ARG A 4 6.14 -0.73 -7.80
N ALA A 5 6.00 -0.37 -9.07
CA ALA A 5 5.68 1.01 -9.47
C ALA A 5 4.25 1.40 -9.07
N ALA A 6 3.29 0.49 -9.21
CA ALA A 6 1.91 0.72 -8.82
C ALA A 6 1.76 0.95 -7.31
N VAL A 7 2.34 0.07 -6.48
CA VAL A 7 2.29 0.19 -5.02
C VAL A 7 3.06 1.41 -4.53
N GLY A 8 4.23 1.67 -5.10
CA GLY A 8 5.00 2.88 -4.79
C GLY A 8 4.27 4.18 -5.17
N ARG A 9 3.46 4.18 -6.23
CA ARG A 9 2.59 5.32 -6.58
C ARG A 9 1.47 5.49 -5.56
N VAL A 10 0.76 4.41 -5.21
CA VAL A 10 -0.34 4.44 -4.24
C VAL A 10 0.11 4.98 -2.89
N LEU A 11 1.27 4.54 -2.38
CA LEU A 11 1.80 5.03 -1.10
C LEU A 11 2.11 6.54 -1.13
N ARG A 12 2.70 7.03 -2.22
CA ARG A 12 2.99 8.47 -2.39
C ARG A 12 1.71 9.29 -2.53
N GLU A 13 0.74 8.80 -3.28
CA GLU A 13 -0.57 9.45 -3.41
C GLU A 13 -1.31 9.48 -2.07
N ALA A 14 -1.19 8.42 -1.26
CA ALA A 14 -1.74 8.40 0.10
C ALA A 14 -1.10 9.49 0.98
N ALA A 15 0.23 9.67 0.94
CA ALA A 15 0.90 10.74 1.70
C ALA A 15 0.38 12.14 1.32
N VAL A 16 0.16 12.38 0.02
CA VAL A 16 -0.42 13.65 -0.47
C VAL A 16 -1.87 13.80 -0.02
N HIS A 17 -2.72 12.80 -0.28
CA HIS A 17 -4.16 12.90 -0.04
C HIS A 17 -4.51 12.97 1.44
N TYR A 18 -3.76 12.28 2.31
CA TYR A 18 -4.10 12.24 3.73
C TYR A 18 -3.75 13.52 4.48
N THR A 19 -2.83 14.32 3.92
CA THR A 19 -2.33 15.57 4.51
C THR A 19 -2.85 16.81 3.80
N ASP A 20 -3.71 16.65 2.79
CA ASP A 20 -4.30 17.75 2.05
C ASP A 20 -5.27 18.54 2.96
N PRO A 21 -4.99 19.82 3.26
CA PRO A 21 -5.85 20.63 4.12
C PRO A 21 -7.22 20.94 3.50
N ALA A 22 -7.41 20.72 2.19
CA ALA A 22 -8.70 20.85 1.53
C ALA A 22 -9.67 19.69 1.88
N HIS A 23 -9.16 18.64 2.52
CA HIS A 23 -9.93 17.49 2.97
C HIS A 23 -9.72 17.29 4.48
N PRO A 24 -10.73 16.86 5.26
CA PRO A 24 -10.47 16.44 6.63
C PRO A 24 -9.42 15.32 6.63
N PRO A 25 -8.41 15.36 7.51
CA PRO A 25 -7.30 14.41 7.47
C PRO A 25 -7.78 12.96 7.62
N GLY A 26 -7.23 12.11 6.77
CA GLY A 26 -7.59 10.69 6.67
C GLY A 26 -8.51 10.38 5.50
N CYS A 27 -8.16 9.32 4.77
CA CYS A 27 -8.86 8.87 3.57
C CYS A 27 -10.37 8.74 3.79
N LEU A 28 -11.16 8.99 2.74
CA LEU A 28 -12.56 8.59 2.59
C LEU A 28 -12.88 7.18 3.10
N ILE A 29 -11.90 6.27 3.09
CA ILE A 29 -11.97 4.99 3.80
C ILE A 29 -12.27 5.29 5.27
N VAL A 30 -11.33 5.79 6.07
CA VAL A 30 -11.56 5.89 7.52
C VAL A 30 -12.47 7.05 7.95
N SER A 31 -12.81 8.00 7.08
CA SER A 31 -13.60 9.20 7.45
C SER A 31 -15.08 9.16 7.03
N ALA A 32 -15.50 8.29 6.08
CA ALA A 32 -16.91 8.22 5.65
C ALA A 32 -17.89 7.86 6.79
N ALA A 33 -17.38 7.12 7.77
CA ALA A 33 -18.04 6.69 8.99
C ALA A 33 -18.70 7.80 9.81
N VAL A 34 -18.02 8.94 9.94
CA VAL A 34 -18.40 9.96 10.94
C VAL A 34 -19.45 10.92 10.40
N ASN A 35 -19.55 11.09 9.07
CA ASN A 35 -20.37 12.13 8.46
C ASN A 35 -21.75 11.67 7.96
N CYS A 36 -22.03 10.36 7.91
CA CYS A 36 -23.24 9.83 7.26
C CYS A 36 -24.37 9.38 8.20
N GLY A 37 -24.18 9.42 9.53
CA GLY A 37 -25.24 9.02 10.47
C GLY A 37 -25.73 7.57 10.33
N LEU A 38 -24.94 6.71 9.67
CA LEU A 38 -25.19 5.28 9.56
C LEU A 38 -24.90 4.61 10.91
N GLU A 39 -25.69 3.60 11.28
CA GLU A 39 -25.45 2.82 12.48
C GLU A 39 -24.03 2.19 12.42
N SER A 40 -23.30 2.22 13.54
CA SER A 40 -21.87 1.84 13.64
C SER A 40 -21.51 0.54 12.91
N ALA A 41 -22.43 -0.44 12.89
CA ALA A 41 -22.23 -1.74 12.28
C ALA A 41 -22.12 -1.69 10.73
N GLU A 42 -22.96 -0.93 10.04
CA GLU A 42 -22.93 -0.84 8.58
C GLU A 42 -21.66 -0.12 8.10
N VAL A 43 -21.27 0.91 8.85
CA VAL A 43 -20.01 1.62 8.65
C VAL A 43 -18.82 0.69 8.84
N GLU A 44 -18.77 -0.06 9.95
CA GLU A 44 -17.69 -1.00 10.24
C GLU A 44 -17.54 -2.07 9.16
N GLU A 45 -18.66 -2.55 8.60
CA GLU A 45 -18.66 -3.54 7.53
C GLU A 45 -18.18 -2.95 6.21
N ALA A 46 -18.68 -1.77 5.82
CA ALA A 46 -18.19 -1.07 4.62
C ALA A 46 -16.67 -0.80 4.72
N MET A 47 -16.22 -0.41 5.90
CA MET A 47 -14.81 -0.21 6.21
C MET A 47 -13.98 -1.49 6.10
N ARG A 48 -14.52 -2.61 6.58
CA ARG A 48 -13.89 -3.92 6.46
C ARG A 48 -13.78 -4.32 4.99
N ALA A 49 -14.85 -4.21 4.23
CA ALA A 49 -14.88 -4.55 2.81
C ALA A 49 -13.82 -3.75 2.03
N LEU A 50 -13.72 -2.45 2.30
CA LEU A 50 -12.76 -1.58 1.62
C LEU A 50 -11.30 -1.92 1.98
N ARG A 51 -11.02 -2.24 3.25
CA ARG A 51 -9.69 -2.74 3.66
C ARG A 51 -9.34 -4.05 2.97
N GLN A 52 -10.30 -4.98 2.86
CA GLN A 52 -10.08 -6.26 2.17
C GLN A 52 -9.87 -6.07 0.66
N ALA A 53 -10.63 -5.18 0.03
CA ALA A 53 -10.47 -4.85 -1.38
C ALA A 53 -9.08 -4.24 -1.68
N THR A 54 -8.60 -3.33 -0.83
CA THR A 54 -7.25 -2.77 -0.96
C THR A 54 -6.17 -3.86 -0.84
N LYS A 55 -6.28 -4.74 0.16
CA LYS A 55 -5.35 -5.88 0.31
C LYS A 55 -5.36 -6.77 -0.93
N ALA A 56 -6.56 -7.14 -1.41
CA ALA A 56 -6.71 -8.00 -2.58
C ALA A 56 -6.11 -7.37 -3.84
N GLY A 57 -6.33 -6.08 -4.07
CA GLY A 57 -5.76 -5.35 -5.22
C GLY A 57 -4.22 -5.30 -5.19
N ILE A 58 -3.62 -5.10 -4.01
CA ILE A 58 -2.16 -5.15 -3.85
C ILE A 58 -1.64 -6.57 -4.11
N GLY A 59 -2.29 -7.58 -3.53
CA GLY A 59 -1.90 -8.99 -3.70
C GLY A 59 -1.95 -9.43 -5.16
N ALA A 60 -3.02 -9.09 -5.88
CA ALA A 60 -3.15 -9.38 -7.31
C ALA A 60 -1.97 -8.80 -8.10
N ARG A 61 -1.54 -7.58 -7.75
CA ARG A 61 -0.43 -6.91 -8.44
C ARG A 61 0.93 -7.55 -8.17
N ILE A 62 1.16 -8.02 -6.95
CA ILE A 62 2.38 -8.76 -6.61
C ILE A 62 2.38 -10.11 -7.31
N ALA A 63 1.24 -10.82 -7.32
CA ALA A 63 1.10 -12.09 -8.03
C ALA A 63 1.33 -11.97 -9.54
N GLU A 64 0.86 -10.89 -10.17
CA GLU A 64 1.16 -10.57 -11.58
C GLU A 64 2.66 -10.40 -11.82
N ASP A 65 3.38 -9.70 -10.93
CA ASP A 65 4.82 -9.52 -11.03
C ASP A 65 5.57 -10.86 -10.83
N VAL A 66 5.11 -11.74 -9.94
CA VAL A 66 5.65 -13.10 -9.75
C VAL A 66 5.43 -13.94 -11.01
N ALA A 67 4.20 -13.97 -11.54
CA ALA A 67 3.86 -14.70 -12.75
C ALA A 67 4.63 -14.20 -14.00
N ALA A 68 4.99 -12.91 -14.01
CA ALA A 68 5.83 -12.32 -15.05
C ALA A 68 7.34 -12.59 -14.86
N GLY A 69 7.75 -13.35 -13.85
CA GLY A 69 9.15 -13.63 -13.53
C GLY A 69 9.92 -12.40 -13.06
N LEU A 70 9.21 -11.32 -12.70
CA LEU A 70 9.85 -10.11 -12.21
C LEU A 70 10.31 -10.27 -10.76
N ARG A 71 9.68 -11.17 -9.99
CA ARG A 71 9.96 -11.48 -8.57
C ARG A 71 10.24 -12.98 -8.38
N PRO A 72 10.88 -13.39 -7.26
CA PRO A 72 11.06 -14.80 -6.92
C PRO A 72 9.74 -15.58 -6.83
N GLU A 73 9.74 -16.84 -7.25
CA GLU A 73 8.54 -17.71 -7.23
C GLU A 73 8.04 -18.00 -5.81
N ASP A 74 8.92 -17.93 -4.81
CA ASP A 74 8.64 -18.12 -3.39
C ASP A 74 8.20 -16.83 -2.66
N THR A 75 7.89 -15.77 -3.41
CA THR A 75 7.38 -14.52 -2.84
C THR A 75 6.09 -14.77 -2.05
N ASP A 76 6.10 -14.44 -0.76
CA ASP A 76 4.90 -14.48 0.09
C ASP A 76 3.97 -13.29 -0.22
N VAL A 77 3.12 -13.49 -1.23
CA VAL A 77 2.16 -12.49 -1.73
C VAL A 77 1.21 -12.01 -0.63
N ASP A 78 0.70 -12.92 0.20
CA ASP A 78 -0.33 -12.63 1.18
C ASP A 78 0.19 -11.77 2.33
N SER A 79 1.38 -12.12 2.86
CA SER A 79 2.03 -11.35 3.92
C SER A 79 2.44 -9.97 3.41
N MET A 80 2.94 -9.87 2.19
CA MET A 80 3.29 -8.58 1.59
C MET A 80 2.06 -7.69 1.36
N ALA A 81 0.98 -8.25 0.82
CA ALA A 81 -0.26 -7.51 0.64
C ALA A 81 -0.80 -7.00 1.98
N ALA A 82 -0.74 -7.82 3.03
CA ALA A 82 -1.11 -7.42 4.38
C ALA A 82 -0.20 -6.29 4.92
N PHE A 83 1.12 -6.37 4.72
CA PHE A 83 2.08 -5.34 5.11
C PHE A 83 1.76 -3.99 4.46
N TYR A 84 1.57 -3.94 3.15
CA TYR A 84 1.27 -2.69 2.45
C TYR A 84 -0.10 -2.13 2.83
N ALA A 85 -1.10 -2.99 3.00
CA ALA A 85 -2.41 -2.56 3.50
C ALA A 85 -2.30 -1.95 4.92
N ALA A 86 -1.49 -2.54 5.80
CA ALA A 86 -1.22 -2.02 7.13
C ALA A 86 -0.46 -0.68 7.08
N ALA A 87 0.53 -0.54 6.22
CA ALA A 87 1.27 0.71 6.02
C ALA A 87 0.32 1.86 5.60
N ILE A 88 -0.53 1.63 4.60
CA ILE A 88 -1.54 2.61 4.14
C ILE A 88 -2.50 3.01 5.26
N GLN A 89 -2.95 2.04 6.07
CA GLN A 89 -3.82 2.31 7.22
C GLN A 89 -3.10 3.13 8.30
N GLY A 90 -1.86 2.77 8.63
CA GLY A 90 -1.02 3.48 9.59
C GLY A 90 -0.70 4.91 9.16
N MET A 91 -0.47 5.14 7.86
CA MET A 91 -0.30 6.50 7.32
C MET A 91 -1.57 7.34 7.50
N SER A 92 -2.76 6.75 7.31
CA SER A 92 -4.02 7.47 7.50
C SER A 92 -4.27 7.87 8.96
N VAL A 93 -3.86 7.03 9.92
CA VAL A 93 -3.97 7.34 11.35
C VAL A 93 -2.99 8.46 11.72
N GLN A 94 -1.72 8.32 11.33
CA GLN A 94 -0.70 9.34 11.60
C GLN A 94 -1.05 10.72 11.01
N ALA A 95 -1.64 10.76 9.82
CA ALA A 95 -2.10 12.03 9.23
C ALA A 95 -3.13 12.75 10.11
N ARG A 96 -4.04 12.00 10.75
CA ARG A 96 -5.04 12.55 11.68
C ARG A 96 -4.43 13.05 12.97
N ASP A 97 -3.37 12.37 13.41
CA ASP A 97 -2.59 12.77 14.58
C ASP A 97 -1.66 13.96 14.28
N GLY A 98 -1.67 14.49 13.05
CA GLY A 98 -0.96 15.69 12.65
C GLY A 98 0.38 15.46 11.94
N ALA A 99 0.64 14.26 11.44
CA ALA A 99 1.84 14.00 10.64
C ALA A 99 1.86 14.84 9.35
N THR A 100 3.02 15.41 9.04
CA THR A 100 3.22 16.20 7.81
C THR A 100 3.31 15.29 6.59
N ARG A 101 3.14 15.90 5.42
CA ARG A 101 3.35 15.23 4.14
C ARG A 101 4.74 14.60 4.04
N GLU A 102 5.80 15.32 4.40
CA GLU A 102 7.16 14.79 4.34
C GLU A 102 7.37 13.60 5.29
N GLN A 103 6.70 13.61 6.45
CA GLN A 103 6.75 12.46 7.38
C GLN A 103 6.11 11.22 6.74
N LEU A 104 4.95 11.36 6.09
CA LEU A 104 4.28 10.24 5.43
C LEU A 104 4.99 9.79 4.15
N GLU A 105 5.59 10.69 3.38
CA GLU A 105 6.43 10.34 2.22
C GLU A 105 7.63 9.49 2.66
N ARG A 106 8.26 9.78 3.81
CA ARG A 106 9.31 8.91 4.37
C ARG A 106 8.79 7.52 4.76
N VAL A 107 7.57 7.42 5.29
CA VAL A 107 6.94 6.11 5.57
C VAL A 107 6.76 5.33 4.27
N ALA A 108 6.30 5.98 3.20
CA ALA A 108 6.15 5.37 1.88
C ALA A 108 7.50 4.84 1.34
N ASP A 109 8.56 5.65 1.43
CA ASP A 109 9.88 5.24 0.96
C ASP A 109 10.44 4.06 1.78
N LEU A 110 10.28 4.07 3.10
CA LEU A 110 10.67 2.94 3.97
C LEU A 110 9.86 1.67 3.65
N ALA A 111 8.56 1.78 3.41
CA ALA A 111 7.73 0.64 3.01
C ALA A 111 8.18 0.02 1.67
N MET A 112 8.71 0.83 0.75
CA MET A 112 9.24 0.34 -0.52
C MET A 112 10.60 -0.38 -0.40
N LEU A 113 11.31 -0.25 0.73
CA LEU A 113 12.50 -1.07 1.01
C LEU A 113 12.14 -2.54 1.30
N ALA A 114 10.92 -2.80 1.79
CA ALA A 114 10.43 -4.16 2.03
C ALA A 114 9.96 -4.86 0.75
N TRP A 115 9.94 -4.17 -0.41
CA TRP A 115 9.53 -4.78 -1.66
C TRP A 115 10.62 -5.75 -2.14
N PRO A 116 10.33 -7.04 -2.34
CA PRO A 116 11.30 -8.06 -2.70
C PRO A 116 11.95 -7.66 -4.01
N GLU A 117 13.27 -7.59 -4.03
CA GLU A 117 14.00 -7.37 -5.25
C GLU A 117 13.90 -8.61 -6.14
N GLY A 118 13.82 -8.40 -7.45
CA GLY A 118 13.82 -9.51 -8.39
C GLY A 118 15.24 -10.01 -8.55
N GLN A 119 15.42 -11.31 -8.69
CA GLN A 119 16.65 -11.84 -9.27
C GLN A 119 16.63 -11.46 -10.75
N CYS A 120 17.57 -10.63 -11.21
CA CYS A 120 17.74 -10.38 -12.63
C CYS A 120 18.43 -11.61 -13.24
N PRO A 121 17.81 -12.38 -14.16
CA PRO A 121 18.41 -13.59 -14.74
C PRO A 121 19.68 -13.32 -15.57
N LEU A 122 20.04 -12.06 -15.79
CA LEU A 122 21.23 -11.66 -16.54
C LEU A 122 22.48 -11.47 -15.67
N ALA A 123 22.38 -11.57 -14.33
CA ALA A 123 23.53 -11.36 -13.45
C ALA A 123 24.45 -12.59 -13.30
N GLU A 124 23.98 -13.80 -13.64
CA GLU A 124 24.76 -15.03 -13.51
C GLU A 124 25.55 -15.41 -14.78
N ALA A 125 25.36 -14.70 -15.89
CA ALA A 125 26.00 -15.03 -17.18
C ALA A 125 27.39 -14.40 -17.40
N SER A 126 28.03 -13.83 -16.36
CA SER A 126 29.29 -13.07 -16.52
C SER A 126 30.47 -13.53 -15.66
N SER A 127 30.44 -14.71 -15.02
CA SER A 127 31.56 -15.22 -14.21
C SER A 127 32.08 -16.60 -14.62
N SER A 128 32.28 -16.84 -15.92
CA SER A 128 33.21 -17.86 -16.40
C SER A 128 34.07 -17.28 -17.51
N GLY A 129 35.26 -16.83 -17.11
CA GLY A 129 36.37 -16.41 -17.97
C GLY A 129 37.66 -16.57 -17.19
#